data_AF-A0A7Y4X779-F1
#
_entry.id   AF-A0A7Y4X779-F1
#
_cell.length_a   1.000
_cell.length_b   1.000
_cell.length_c   1.000
_cell.angle_alpha   90.00
_cell.angle_beta   90.00
_cell.angle_gamma   90.00
#
_symmetry.space_group_name_H-M   'P 1'
#
loop_
_entity.id
_entity.type
_entity.pdbx_description
1 polymer ?
#
loop_
_entity_poly.entity_id
_entity_poly.type
_entity_poly.pdbx_seq_one_letter_code
_entity_poly.pdbx_strand_id
1 'polypeptide(L)'
;MRTLFILLMLSACVWAQTAPEPTLEETTKWLQENLPVKAVYTSTGMETPMHARVTEAQFVGCRCQLTTNLTIGPPTFPIVSEYRYSFAAASLQANRIAVQEWTKFKPTGYYLKIYAVPNEMPIKTEDLRNGRVYKVSQGNEFSILIGSKEMAERFQKAFLRLITLCKSENKKEPF
;
A
#
# COMPACT_ATOMS: atom_id res chain seq x y z
N MET A 1 -13.48 8.39 69.85
CA MET A 1 -12.46 7.72 69.01
C MET A 1 -13.15 7.18 67.76
N ARG A 2 -12.64 7.61 66.59
CA ARG A 2 -12.73 7.04 65.23
C ARG A 2 -14.11 6.84 64.58
N THR A 3 -14.54 7.92 63.92
CA THR A 3 -15.46 7.97 62.78
C THR A 3 -15.04 6.98 61.68
N LEU A 4 -15.99 6.14 61.25
CA LEU A 4 -15.83 5.18 60.16
C LEU A 4 -15.89 5.94 58.81
N PHE A 5 -14.75 6.09 58.13
CA PHE A 5 -14.68 6.66 56.79
C PHE A 5 -15.07 5.57 55.78
N ILE A 6 -16.26 5.68 55.19
CA ILE A 6 -16.68 4.89 54.03
C ILE A 6 -15.96 5.45 52.81
N LEU A 7 -14.98 4.73 52.27
CA LEU A 7 -14.35 5.06 50.99
C LEU A 7 -15.13 4.33 49.88
N LEU A 8 -16.04 5.06 49.23
CA LEU A 8 -16.65 4.67 47.95
C LEU A 8 -15.57 4.69 46.87
N MET A 9 -15.00 3.52 46.54
CA MET A 9 -14.26 3.35 45.28
C MET A 9 -15.28 3.28 44.14
N LEU A 10 -15.55 4.45 43.55
CA LEU A 10 -16.24 4.58 42.28
C LEU A 10 -15.43 3.81 41.23
N SER A 11 -16.00 2.71 40.75
CA SER A 11 -15.57 2.00 39.55
C SER A 11 -15.67 2.96 38.36
N ALA A 12 -14.58 3.65 38.06
CA ALA A 12 -14.41 4.32 36.79
C ALA A 12 -14.26 3.22 35.73
N CYS A 13 -15.41 2.77 35.21
CA CYS A 13 -15.48 1.98 34.01
C CYS A 13 -14.96 2.87 32.87
N VAL A 14 -13.66 2.80 32.60
CA VAL A 14 -13.03 3.46 31.46
C VAL A 14 -13.60 2.79 30.22
N TRP A 15 -14.67 3.37 29.66
CA TRP A 15 -15.06 3.12 28.28
C TRP A 15 -13.87 3.54 27.42
N ALA A 16 -13.06 2.56 27.03
CA ALA A 16 -12.18 2.71 25.88
C ALA A 16 -13.12 2.91 24.68
N GLN A 17 -13.41 4.18 24.36
CA GLN A 17 -13.98 4.54 23.07
C GLN A 17 -12.95 4.10 22.02
N THR A 18 -13.14 2.90 21.48
CA THR A 18 -12.45 2.47 20.26
C THR A 18 -12.71 3.54 19.22
N ALA A 19 -11.66 4.23 18.78
CA ALA A 19 -11.76 5.21 17.71
C ALA A 19 -12.50 4.56 16.52
N PRO A 20 -13.44 5.27 15.88
CA PRO A 20 -14.19 4.71 14.76
C PRO A 20 -13.23 4.25 13.68
N GLU A 21 -13.51 3.09 13.09
CA GLU A 21 -12.67 2.58 12.00
C GLU A 21 -12.78 3.50 10.78
N PRO A 22 -11.68 3.75 10.04
CA PRO A 22 -11.69 4.67 8.90
C PRO A 22 -12.69 4.29 7.82
N THR A 23 -13.34 5.29 7.22
CA THR A 23 -14.25 5.14 6.06
C THR A 23 -13.48 4.88 4.77
N LEU A 24 -14.20 4.62 3.67
CA LEU A 24 -13.58 4.43 2.35
C LEU A 24 -12.85 5.70 1.91
N GLU A 25 -13.51 6.85 2.04
CA GLU A 25 -12.96 8.16 1.67
C GLU A 25 -11.75 8.53 2.51
N GLU A 26 -11.78 8.27 3.83
CA GLU A 26 -10.62 8.51 4.69
C GLU A 26 -9.45 7.59 4.34
N THR A 27 -9.74 6.32 4.04
CA THR A 27 -8.72 5.33 3.67
C THR A 27 -8.07 5.66 2.32
N THR A 28 -8.87 5.98 1.31
CA THR A 28 -8.38 6.32 -0.04
C THR A 28 -7.61 7.63 -0.05
N LYS A 29 -8.10 8.64 0.68
CA LYS A 29 -7.39 9.91 0.86
C LYS A 29 -6.04 9.71 1.55
N TRP A 30 -6.01 8.94 2.65
CA TRP A 30 -4.77 8.65 3.34
C TRP A 30 -3.76 7.93 2.44
N LEU A 31 -4.22 6.92 1.69
CA LEU A 31 -3.38 6.22 0.71
C LEU A 31 -2.86 7.18 -0.38
N GLN A 32 -3.71 8.02 -0.94
CA GLN A 32 -3.34 8.98 -1.98
C GLN A 32 -2.28 9.98 -1.53
N GLU A 33 -2.37 10.45 -0.28
CA GLU A 33 -1.46 11.43 0.29
C GLU A 33 -0.12 10.81 0.77
N ASN A 34 -0.15 9.55 1.23
CA ASN A 34 1.01 8.94 1.88
C ASN A 34 1.74 7.92 1.00
N LEU A 35 1.04 7.23 0.09
CA LEU A 35 1.63 6.18 -0.73
C LEU A 35 2.67 6.66 -1.75
N PRO A 36 2.67 7.93 -2.24
CA PRO A 36 3.82 8.49 -2.92
C PRO A 36 5.07 8.44 -2.04
N VAL A 37 5.82 7.34 -2.13
CA VAL A 37 6.99 7.06 -1.31
C VAL A 37 8.20 6.84 -2.18
N LYS A 38 9.36 7.27 -1.66
CA LYS A 38 10.65 7.05 -2.29
C LYS A 38 11.46 6.11 -1.42
N ALA A 39 12.03 5.10 -2.06
CA ALA A 39 12.89 4.12 -1.45
C ALA A 39 14.22 4.10 -2.21
N VAL A 40 15.33 4.18 -1.49
CA VAL A 40 16.67 4.35 -2.05
C VAL A 40 17.57 3.26 -1.53
N TYR A 41 18.27 2.59 -2.44
CA TYR A 41 19.03 1.40 -2.16
C TYR A 41 20.26 1.29 -3.06
N THR A 42 21.17 0.42 -2.67
CA THR A 42 22.22 -0.12 -3.53
C THR A 42 22.08 -1.62 -3.58
N SER A 43 22.09 -2.20 -4.77
CA SER A 43 22.11 -3.66 -4.93
C SER A 43 23.45 -4.22 -4.43
N THR A 44 23.42 -5.21 -3.55
CA THR A 44 24.63 -5.78 -2.95
C THR A 44 25.53 -6.50 -3.94
N GLY A 45 25.02 -6.91 -5.10
CA GLY A 45 25.78 -7.64 -6.12
C GLY A 45 26.33 -6.80 -7.27
N MET A 46 25.90 -5.54 -7.42
CA MET A 46 26.31 -4.69 -8.55
C MET A 46 26.83 -3.31 -8.13
N GLU A 47 26.82 -3.01 -6.82
CA GLU A 47 27.15 -1.69 -6.24
C GLU A 47 26.45 -0.51 -6.93
N THR A 48 25.36 -0.80 -7.65
CA THR A 48 24.66 0.16 -8.48
C THR A 48 23.49 0.72 -7.66
N PRO A 49 23.38 2.06 -7.55
CA PRO A 49 22.26 2.66 -6.85
C PRO A 49 20.95 2.39 -7.60
N MET A 50 19.92 2.17 -6.82
CA MET A 50 18.56 1.89 -7.26
C MET A 50 17.59 2.75 -6.46
N HIS A 51 16.71 3.45 -7.17
CA HIS A 51 15.64 4.24 -6.57
C HIS A 51 14.30 3.68 -7.03
N ALA A 52 13.54 3.08 -6.12
CA ALA A 52 12.16 2.71 -6.38
C ALA A 52 11.25 3.79 -5.78
N ARG A 53 10.26 4.23 -6.55
CA ARG A 53 9.32 5.26 -6.12
C ARG A 53 7.91 4.88 -6.53
N VAL A 54 6.95 5.14 -5.67
CA VAL A 54 5.58 5.41 -6.12
C VAL A 54 5.55 6.92 -6.36
N THR A 55 5.34 7.35 -7.59
CA THR A 55 5.32 8.78 -7.94
C THR A 55 3.92 9.35 -7.87
N GLU A 56 2.91 8.51 -8.04
CA GLU A 56 1.52 8.93 -8.02
C GLU A 56 0.65 7.77 -7.54
N ALA A 57 -0.38 8.10 -6.77
CA ALA A 57 -1.43 7.19 -6.39
C ALA A 57 -2.77 7.90 -6.54
N GLN A 58 -3.71 7.30 -7.26
CA GLN A 58 -5.05 7.83 -7.46
C GLN A 58 -6.07 6.78 -7.02
N PHE A 59 -7.02 7.21 -6.20
CA PHE A 59 -8.09 6.36 -5.70
C PHE A 59 -9.43 7.07 -5.92
N VAL A 60 -10.30 6.47 -6.75
CA VAL A 60 -11.65 6.95 -7.02
C VAL A 60 -12.63 5.86 -6.61
N GLY A 61 -13.14 5.96 -5.38
CA GLY A 61 -13.85 4.86 -4.72
C GLY A 61 -13.00 3.60 -4.68
N CYS A 62 -13.48 2.53 -5.32
CA CYS A 62 -12.80 1.24 -5.37
C CYS A 62 -11.91 1.03 -6.61
N ARG A 63 -11.79 2.03 -7.49
CA ARG A 63 -10.87 2.00 -8.63
C ARG A 63 -9.55 2.66 -8.23
N CYS A 64 -8.46 1.96 -8.48
CA CYS A 64 -7.13 2.35 -8.02
C CYS A 64 -6.17 2.42 -9.20
N GLN A 65 -5.28 3.40 -9.15
CA GLN A 65 -4.19 3.55 -10.08
C GLN A 65 -2.92 3.99 -9.36
N LEU A 66 -1.81 3.29 -9.61
CA LEU A 66 -0.51 3.59 -9.02
C LEU A 66 0.53 3.73 -10.12
N THR A 67 1.29 4.83 -10.11
CA THR A 67 2.45 5.00 -10.98
C THR A 67 3.72 4.80 -10.17
N THR A 68 4.60 3.92 -10.64
CA THR A 68 5.88 3.62 -10.02
C THR A 68 7.02 3.92 -10.97
N ASN A 69 8.14 4.37 -10.42
CA ASN A 69 9.38 4.57 -11.13
C ASN A 69 10.49 3.75 -10.49
N LEU A 70 11.22 3.00 -11.30
CA LEU A 70 12.43 2.31 -10.93
C LEU A 70 13.60 2.92 -11.68
N THR A 71 14.50 3.56 -10.96
CA THR A 71 15.74 4.10 -11.51
C THR A 71 16.89 3.20 -11.09
N ILE A 72 17.71 2.75 -12.04
CA ILE A 72 18.91 1.94 -11.81
C ILE A 72 20.09 2.63 -12.50
N GLY A 73 21.22 2.74 -11.82
CA GLY A 73 22.44 3.33 -12.41
C GLY A 73 22.88 4.61 -11.72
N PRO A 74 24.10 5.10 -12.05
CA PRO A 74 24.62 6.32 -11.48
C PRO A 74 23.74 7.52 -11.87
N PRO A 75 23.79 8.64 -11.10
CA PRO A 75 23.00 9.84 -11.40
C PRO A 75 23.25 10.43 -12.80
N THR A 76 24.41 10.14 -13.40
CA THR A 76 24.83 10.65 -14.71
C THR A 76 24.15 9.94 -15.89
N PHE A 77 23.88 8.64 -15.78
CA PHE A 77 23.25 7.85 -16.84
C PHE A 77 22.26 6.83 -16.25
N PRO A 78 21.14 7.31 -15.66
CA PRO A 78 20.16 6.43 -15.06
C PRO A 78 19.31 5.72 -16.12
N ILE A 79 19.10 4.42 -15.94
CA ILE A 79 18.01 3.69 -16.59
C ILE A 79 16.76 3.93 -15.76
N VAL A 80 15.71 4.46 -16.38
CA VAL A 80 14.42 4.71 -15.72
C VAL A 80 13.36 3.82 -16.37
N SER A 81 12.65 3.05 -15.54
CA SER A 81 11.48 2.26 -15.94
C SER A 81 10.28 2.78 -15.17
N GLU A 82 9.28 3.26 -15.90
CA GLU A 82 8.04 3.75 -15.33
C GLU A 82 6.90 2.76 -15.64
N TYR A 83 6.15 2.39 -14.61
CA TYR A 83 5.02 1.48 -14.73
C TYR A 83 3.80 2.08 -14.07
N ARG A 84 2.65 1.91 -14.70
CA ARG A 84 1.35 2.24 -14.12
C ARG A 84 0.51 1.00 -13.94
N TYR A 85 0.03 0.79 -12.73
CA TYR A 85 -0.85 -0.31 -12.36
C TYR A 85 -2.26 0.23 -12.16
N SER A 86 -3.24 -0.38 -12.81
CA SER A 86 -4.67 -0.09 -12.61
C SER A 86 -5.39 -1.36 -12.16
N PHE A 87 -6.16 -1.25 -11.09
CA PHE A 87 -6.85 -2.39 -10.48
C PHE A 87 -8.11 -1.95 -9.73
N ALA A 88 -9.02 -2.88 -9.49
CA ALA A 88 -10.14 -2.69 -8.58
C ALA A 88 -9.75 -3.23 -7.20
N ALA A 89 -9.93 -2.45 -6.14
CA ALA A 89 -9.61 -2.90 -4.78
C ALA A 89 -10.39 -4.17 -4.39
N ALA A 90 -11.65 -4.28 -4.82
CA ALA A 90 -12.47 -5.46 -4.54
C ALA A 90 -11.92 -6.74 -5.19
N SER A 91 -11.18 -6.64 -6.31
CA SER A 91 -10.60 -7.81 -6.99
C SER A 91 -9.25 -8.25 -6.40
N LEU A 92 -8.78 -7.60 -5.34
CA LEU A 92 -7.54 -7.97 -4.67
C LEU A 92 -7.76 -9.12 -3.67
N GLN A 93 -6.72 -9.95 -3.58
CA GLN A 93 -6.67 -11.12 -2.71
C GLN A 93 -6.07 -10.74 -1.35
N ALA A 94 -6.94 -10.33 -0.42
CA ALA A 94 -6.56 -9.83 0.92
C ALA A 94 -5.60 -10.76 1.67
N ASN A 95 -5.82 -12.09 1.66
CA ASN A 95 -4.97 -13.05 2.36
C ASN A 95 -3.57 -13.24 1.76
N ARG A 96 -3.27 -12.60 0.63
CA ARG A 96 -1.95 -12.61 -0.02
C ARG A 96 -1.26 -11.25 -0.02
N ILE A 97 -1.89 -10.20 0.53
CA ILE A 97 -1.21 -8.92 0.69
C ILE A 97 -0.27 -9.02 1.89
N ALA A 98 1.02 -9.01 1.61
CA ALA A 98 2.06 -9.26 2.60
C ALA A 98 3.24 -8.31 2.44
N VAL A 99 3.84 -7.96 3.59
CA VAL A 99 5.15 -7.31 3.64
C VAL A 99 6.22 -8.38 3.62
N GLN A 100 7.12 -8.31 2.64
CA GLN A 100 8.25 -9.21 2.51
C GLN A 100 9.56 -8.42 2.58
N GLU A 101 10.45 -8.81 3.48
CA GLU A 101 11.80 -8.26 3.56
C GLU A 101 12.64 -8.71 2.35
N TRP A 102 13.46 -7.79 1.84
CA TRP A 102 14.40 -8.07 0.76
C TRP A 102 15.81 -7.62 1.13
N THR A 103 16.64 -8.62 1.45
CA THR A 103 17.99 -8.44 1.99
C THR A 103 19.08 -8.22 0.93
N LYS A 104 18.75 -8.32 -0.37
CA LYS A 104 19.72 -8.04 -1.46
C LYS A 104 20.00 -6.55 -1.70
N PHE A 105 19.44 -5.67 -0.87
CA PHE A 105 19.60 -4.22 -0.94
C PHE A 105 20.24 -3.68 0.34
N LYS A 106 21.00 -2.60 0.22
CA LYS A 106 21.50 -1.80 1.34
C LYS A 106 21.00 -0.35 1.19
N PRO A 107 20.26 0.22 2.17
CA PRO A 107 19.68 -0.47 3.34
C PRO A 107 18.67 -1.55 2.93
N THR A 108 18.22 -2.39 3.87
CA THR A 108 17.20 -3.40 3.60
C THR A 108 15.92 -2.75 3.10
N GLY A 109 15.33 -3.29 2.04
CA GLY A 109 14.04 -2.83 1.51
C GLY A 109 12.90 -3.80 1.84
N TYR A 110 11.66 -3.29 1.83
CA TYR A 110 10.46 -4.08 2.12
C TYR A 110 9.48 -4.02 0.95
N TYR A 111 9.14 -5.17 0.38
CA TYR A 111 8.10 -5.24 -0.64
C TYR A 111 6.73 -5.39 0.00
N LEU A 112 5.82 -4.48 -0.34
CA LEU A 112 4.39 -4.75 -0.22
C LEU A 112 3.94 -5.46 -1.49
N LYS A 113 3.71 -6.77 -1.39
CA LYS A 113 3.21 -7.58 -2.50
C LYS A 113 1.70 -7.56 -2.53
N ILE A 114 1.12 -7.30 -3.70
CA ILE A 114 -0.32 -7.19 -3.90
C ILE A 114 -0.72 -8.15 -5.02
N TYR A 115 -1.77 -8.92 -4.77
CA TYR A 115 -2.27 -9.94 -5.68
C TYR A 115 -3.72 -9.67 -6.05
N ALA A 116 -4.07 -9.85 -7.32
CA ALA A 116 -5.45 -10.00 -7.75
C ALA A 116 -5.94 -11.43 -7.48
N VAL A 117 -7.23 -11.60 -7.23
CA VAL A 117 -7.86 -12.91 -7.15
C VAL A 117 -7.82 -13.54 -8.54
N PRO A 118 -7.36 -14.81 -8.67
CA PRO A 118 -7.37 -15.50 -9.96
C PRO A 118 -8.78 -15.51 -10.58
N ASN A 119 -8.86 -15.23 -11.88
CA ASN A 119 -10.10 -15.20 -12.67
C ASN A 119 -11.09 -14.07 -12.32
N GLU A 120 -10.74 -13.16 -11.40
CA GLU A 120 -11.44 -11.87 -11.26
C GLU A 120 -10.80 -10.80 -12.16
N MET A 121 -11.09 -9.52 -11.91
CA MET A 121 -10.50 -8.42 -12.66
C MET A 121 -8.97 -8.36 -12.42
N PRO A 122 -8.15 -8.55 -13.47
CA PRO A 122 -6.70 -8.58 -13.32
C PRO A 122 -6.13 -7.18 -13.08
N ILE A 123 -4.89 -7.13 -12.61
CA ILE A 123 -4.13 -5.88 -12.57
C ILE A 123 -3.65 -5.56 -13.99
N LYS A 124 -4.09 -4.43 -14.52
CA LYS A 124 -3.58 -3.89 -15.77
C LYS A 124 -2.26 -3.16 -15.49
N THR A 125 -1.21 -3.48 -16.22
CA THR A 125 0.11 -2.86 -16.10
C THR A 125 0.49 -2.20 -17.43
N GLU A 126 0.84 -0.92 -17.38
CA GLU A 126 1.27 -0.11 -18.52
C GLU A 126 2.75 0.28 -18.35
N ASP A 127 3.61 -0.03 -19.33
CA ASP A 127 4.99 0.48 -19.44
C ASP A 127 4.91 1.88 -20.03
N LEU A 128 5.40 2.87 -19.28
CA LEU A 128 5.42 4.27 -19.65
C LEU A 128 6.83 4.70 -20.00
N ARG A 129 6.98 5.43 -21.12
CA ARG A 129 8.23 6.14 -21.43
C ARG A 129 7.88 7.56 -21.86
N ASN A 130 8.51 8.55 -21.22
CA ASN A 130 8.23 9.97 -21.48
C ASN A 130 6.72 10.29 -21.44
N GLY A 131 5.98 9.70 -20.48
CA GLY A 131 4.54 9.90 -20.30
C GLY A 131 3.63 9.23 -21.32
N ARG A 132 4.17 8.47 -22.28
CA ARG A 132 3.38 7.72 -23.28
C ARG A 132 3.33 6.23 -22.92
N VAL A 133 2.21 5.58 -23.21
CA VAL A 133 2.05 4.13 -23.04
C VAL A 133 2.74 3.40 -24.19
N TYR A 134 3.70 2.51 -23.87
CA TYR A 134 4.43 1.70 -24.84
C TYR A 134 3.95 0.26 -24.89
N LYS A 135 3.58 -0.29 -23.74
CA LYS A 135 3.10 -1.66 -23.61
C LYS A 135 2.02 -1.75 -22.56
N VAL A 136 1.01 -2.57 -22.82
CA VAL A 136 -0.01 -2.94 -21.85
C VAL A 136 0.06 -4.45 -21.64
N SER A 137 -0.01 -4.87 -20.39
CA SER A 137 -0.10 -6.27 -19.99
C SER A 137 -1.11 -6.42 -18.86
N GLN A 138 -1.60 -7.64 -18.67
CA GLN A 138 -2.46 -8.00 -17.54
C GLN A 138 -1.75 -9.08 -16.74
N GLY A 139 -1.77 -8.93 -15.42
CA GLY A 139 -1.15 -9.85 -14.50
C GLY A 139 -1.94 -9.95 -13.21
N ASN A 140 -1.50 -10.87 -12.34
CA ASN A 140 -2.17 -11.14 -11.08
C ASN A 140 -1.39 -10.60 -9.88
N GLU A 141 -0.26 -9.92 -10.09
CA GLU A 141 0.52 -9.34 -9.00
C GLU A 141 1.23 -8.06 -9.42
N PHE A 142 1.47 -7.21 -8.43
CA PHE A 142 2.49 -6.16 -8.49
C PHE A 142 3.12 -6.01 -7.11
N SER A 143 4.27 -5.35 -7.03
CA SER A 143 4.96 -5.12 -5.77
C SER A 143 5.42 -3.67 -5.65
N ILE A 144 5.24 -3.08 -4.48
CA ILE A 144 5.74 -1.75 -4.15
C ILE A 144 6.94 -1.91 -3.21
N LEU A 145 8.07 -1.29 -3.52
CA LEU A 145 9.24 -1.30 -2.65
C LEU A 145 9.23 -0.09 -1.72
N ILE A 146 9.38 -0.33 -0.42
CA ILE A 146 9.16 0.64 0.66
C ILE A 146 10.37 0.60 1.60
N GLY A 147 10.87 1.80 1.97
CA GLY A 147 12.12 1.99 2.71
C GLY A 147 12.12 1.52 4.16
N SER A 148 10.94 1.30 4.76
CA SER A 148 10.84 0.85 6.15
C SER A 148 9.72 -0.17 6.33
N LYS A 149 9.92 -1.06 7.30
CA LYS A 149 8.98 -2.13 7.64
C LYS A 149 7.69 -1.55 8.18
N GLU A 150 7.80 -0.61 9.10
CA GLU A 150 6.66 0.03 9.77
C GLU A 150 5.76 0.73 8.74
N MET A 151 6.36 1.39 7.76
CA MET A 151 5.62 2.05 6.69
C MET A 151 4.97 1.02 5.76
N ALA A 152 5.68 -0.05 5.40
CA ALA A 152 5.11 -1.13 4.60
C ALA A 152 3.91 -1.81 5.28
N GLU A 153 4.00 -2.05 6.59
CA GLU A 153 2.91 -2.61 7.40
C GLU A 153 1.72 -1.65 7.53
N ARG A 154 1.97 -0.34 7.64
CA ARG A 154 0.90 0.66 7.62
C ARG A 154 0.14 0.65 6.28
N PHE A 155 0.87 0.58 5.16
CA PHE A 155 0.22 0.46 3.86
C PHE A 155 -0.50 -0.87 3.68
N GLN A 156 0.07 -1.98 4.15
CA GLN A 156 -0.61 -3.28 4.16
C GLN A 156 -1.96 -3.18 4.86
N LYS A 157 -2.01 -2.61 6.07
CA LYS A 157 -3.26 -2.41 6.83
C LYS A 157 -4.25 -1.53 6.06
N ALA A 158 -3.79 -0.44 5.45
CA ALA A 158 -4.64 0.45 4.66
C ALA A 158 -5.21 -0.23 3.41
N PHE A 159 -4.41 -1.02 2.67
CA PHE A 159 -4.90 -1.82 1.55
C PHE A 159 -5.91 -2.88 1.98
N LEU A 160 -5.67 -3.59 3.09
CA LEU A 160 -6.62 -4.56 3.63
C LEU A 160 -7.95 -3.90 4.03
N ARG A 161 -7.90 -2.71 4.64
CA ARG A 161 -9.08 -1.92 4.97
C ARG A 161 -9.85 -1.51 3.70
N LEU A 162 -9.15 -0.97 2.70
CA LEU A 162 -9.72 -0.59 1.42
C LEU A 162 -10.45 -1.76 0.75
N ILE A 163 -9.83 -2.95 0.71
CA ILE A 163 -10.46 -4.16 0.15
C ILE A 163 -11.73 -4.54 0.91
N THR A 164 -11.67 -4.49 2.24
CA THR A 164 -12.82 -4.83 3.10
C THR A 164 -14.00 -3.92 2.82
N LEU A 165 -13.76 -2.62 2.77
CA LEU A 165 -14.77 -1.60 2.49
C LEU A 165 -15.36 -1.79 1.09
N CYS A 166 -14.51 -1.94 0.08
CA CYS A 166 -14.95 -2.14 -1.30
C CYS A 166 -15.73 -3.44 -1.54
N LYS A 167 -15.39 -4.52 -0.85
CA LYS A 167 -16.19 -5.77 -0.89
C LYS A 167 -17.52 -5.63 -0.16
N SER A 168 -17.61 -4.78 0.86
CA SER A 168 -18.85 -4.52 1.59
C SER A 168 -19.83 -3.62 0.81
N GLU A 169 -19.32 -2.66 0.04
CA GLU A 169 -20.12 -1.81 -0.84
C GLU A 169 -20.63 -2.57 -2.07
N ASN A 170 -19.79 -3.43 -2.68
CA ASN A 170 -20.19 -4.28 -3.81
C ASN A 170 -21.28 -5.31 -3.48
N LYS A 171 -21.65 -5.52 -2.21
CA LYS A 171 -22.84 -6.32 -1.85
C LYS A 171 -24.16 -5.57 -2.05
N LYS A 172 -24.12 -4.25 -2.34
CA LYS A 172 -25.32 -3.41 -2.47
C LYS A 172 -25.70 -3.06 -3.91
N GLU A 173 -24.85 -3.32 -4.90
CA GLU A 173 -25.19 -3.08 -6.31
C GLU A 173 -25.04 -4.37 -7.14
N PRO A 174 -26.10 -4.83 -7.83
CA PRO A 174 -25.95 -5.80 -8.90
C PRO A 174 -25.31 -5.07 -10.09
N PHE A 175 -24.20 -5.62 -10.61
CA PHE A 175 -23.68 -5.25 -11.93
C PHE A 175 -24.66 -5.66 -13.02
#